data_AF-A0A0C3AQJ8-F1
#
_entry.id   AF-A0A0C3AQJ8-F1
#
_cell.length_a   1.000
_cell.length_b   1.000
_cell.length_c   1.000
_cell.angle_alpha   90.00
_cell.angle_beta   90.00
_cell.angle_gamma   90.00
#
_symmetry.space_group_name_H-M   'P 1'
#
loop_
_entity.id
_entity.type
_entity.pdbx_description
1 polymer ?
#
loop_
_entity_poly.entity_id
_entity_poly.type
_entity_poly.pdbx_seq_one_letter_code
_entity_poly.pdbx_strand_id
1 'polypeptide(L)'
;MATPKPSVLIVCLGNICRSPMGEAVLAHVAKERGIDIHVDSAGTAGYHVDDIPDERTTATCEKHKVPIEHKAQQVVESHFTEFDYILASDNANLTALNQIKDKLSNQPDKPTAQVKLFSSWDDGKPIQDPYYGGMDGFETCFAQCERYSHAFLDAIIGDRNKSSL
;
A
#
# COMPACT_ATOMS: atom_id res chain seq x y z
N MET A 1 13.00 5.37 24.36
CA MET A 1 12.16 6.17 23.43
C MET A 1 11.28 5.18 22.69
N ALA A 2 9.98 5.43 22.57
CA ALA A 2 9.12 4.54 21.79
C ALA A 2 9.60 4.54 20.34
N THR A 3 9.78 3.35 19.73
CA THR A 3 10.12 3.24 18.32
C THR A 3 8.98 3.87 17.51
N PRO A 4 9.24 4.85 16.63
CA PRO A 4 8.17 5.51 15.89
C PRO A 4 7.34 4.51 15.09
N LYS A 5 6.02 4.63 15.16
CA LYS A 5 5.04 3.79 14.46
C LYS A 5 5.35 3.74 12.95
N PRO A 6 5.56 2.56 12.32
CA PRO A 6 5.76 2.47 10.88
C PRO A 6 4.61 3.12 10.11
N SER A 7 4.94 3.87 9.07
CA SER A 7 3.98 4.51 8.17
C SER A 7 4.11 3.94 6.74
N VAL A 8 2.98 3.51 6.16
CA VAL A 8 2.94 2.84 4.86
C VAL A 8 1.88 3.46 3.95
N LEU A 9 2.25 3.79 2.72
CA LEU A 9 1.31 4.20 1.66
C LEU A 9 1.23 3.12 0.58
N ILE A 10 0.05 2.54 0.38
CA ILE A 10 -0.19 1.58 -0.72
C ILE A 10 -0.62 2.33 -1.97
N VAL A 11 -0.02 2.03 -3.12
CA VAL A 11 -0.24 2.80 -4.35
C VAL A 11 -0.63 1.90 -5.52
N CYS A 12 -1.71 2.28 -6.21
CA CYS A 12 -2.08 1.73 -7.51
C CYS A 12 -2.30 2.87 -8.53
N LEU A 13 -2.90 2.57 -9.69
CA LEU A 13 -3.16 3.60 -10.70
C LEU A 13 -4.26 4.59 -10.27
N GLY A 14 -5.46 4.06 -9.99
CA GLY A 14 -6.67 4.87 -9.80
C GLY A 14 -7.15 5.01 -8.36
N ASN A 15 -6.54 4.32 -7.40
CA ASN A 15 -6.93 4.33 -5.97
C ASN A 15 -8.38 3.96 -5.63
N ILE A 16 -9.02 3.14 -6.47
CA ILE A 16 -10.37 2.62 -6.18
C ILE A 16 -10.43 1.10 -6.03
N CYS A 17 -9.49 0.34 -6.62
CA CYS A 17 -9.48 -1.13 -6.59
C CYS A 17 -8.41 -1.70 -5.66
N ARG A 18 -7.17 -1.77 -6.16
CA ARG A 18 -6.05 -2.48 -5.53
C ARG A 18 -5.52 -1.80 -4.27
N SER A 19 -5.24 -0.50 -4.31
CA SER A 19 -4.61 0.16 -3.18
C SER A 19 -5.53 0.39 -1.97
N PRO A 20 -6.83 0.71 -2.10
CA PRO A 20 -7.74 0.70 -0.95
C PRO A 20 -7.89 -0.70 -0.32
N MET A 21 -7.92 -1.75 -1.15
CA MET A 21 -7.91 -3.13 -0.66
C MET A 21 -6.62 -3.45 0.10
N GLY A 22 -5.46 -3.08 -0.47
CA GLY A 22 -4.17 -3.28 0.16
C GLY A 22 -4.02 -2.53 1.48
N GLU A 23 -4.53 -1.30 1.58
CA GLU A 23 -4.58 -0.53 2.83
C GLU A 23 -5.41 -1.24 3.90
N ALA A 24 -6.67 -1.56 3.56
CA ALA A 24 -7.60 -2.18 4.48
C ALA A 24 -7.08 -3.53 4.99
N VAL A 25 -6.55 -4.36 4.08
CA VAL A 25 -6.00 -5.68 4.42
C VAL A 25 -4.73 -5.56 5.26
N LEU A 26 -3.78 -4.68 4.90
CA LEU A 26 -2.56 -4.52 5.68
C LEU A 26 -2.85 -4.01 7.10
N ALA A 27 -3.73 -3.01 7.23
CA ALA A 27 -4.15 -2.48 8.52
C ALA A 27 -4.85 -3.55 9.37
N HIS A 28 -5.73 -4.35 8.76
CA HIS A 28 -6.43 -5.45 9.44
C HIS A 28 -5.46 -6.53 9.94
N VAL A 29 -4.59 -7.03 9.06
CA VAL A 29 -3.59 -8.05 9.40
C VAL A 29 -2.64 -7.56 10.50
N ALA A 30 -2.20 -6.30 10.44
CA ALA A 30 -1.36 -5.72 11.47
C ALA A 30 -2.08 -5.66 12.83
N LYS A 31 -3.35 -5.25 12.84
CA LYS A 31 -4.19 -5.23 14.04
C LYS A 31 -4.37 -6.62 14.66
N GLU A 32 -4.65 -7.64 13.85
CA GLU A 32 -4.78 -9.03 14.32
C GLU A 32 -3.48 -9.55 14.95
N ARG A 33 -2.34 -9.10 14.42
CA ARG A 33 -1.00 -9.42 14.93
C ARG A 33 -0.54 -8.54 16.10
N GLY A 34 -1.34 -7.56 16.53
CA GLY A 34 -0.99 -6.63 17.61
C GLY A 34 0.12 -5.63 17.24
N ILE A 35 0.26 -5.31 15.96
CA ILE A 35 1.30 -4.42 15.43
C ILE A 35 0.68 -3.04 15.19
N ASP A 36 1.20 -2.02 15.86
CA ASP A 36 0.78 -0.64 15.64
C ASP A 36 1.48 -0.06 14.40
N ILE A 37 0.73 0.18 13.33
CA ILE A 37 1.20 0.78 12.06
C ILE A 37 0.17 1.79 11.53
N HIS A 38 0.64 2.79 10.78
CA HIS A 38 -0.20 3.71 10.03
C HIS A 38 -0.18 3.25 8.58
N VAL A 39 -1.36 3.06 8.00
CA VAL A 39 -1.52 2.70 6.59
C VAL A 39 -2.50 3.69 5.97
N ASP A 40 -2.20 4.10 4.75
CA ASP A 40 -3.06 4.89 3.88
C ASP A 40 -2.89 4.37 2.43
N SER A 41 -3.69 4.85 1.49
CA SER A 41 -3.54 4.55 0.07
C SER A 41 -3.75 5.75 -0.85
N ALA A 42 -3.09 5.68 -2.02
CA ALA A 42 -3.19 6.71 -3.05
C ALA A 42 -3.09 6.12 -4.46
N GLY A 43 -3.30 6.99 -5.46
CA GLY A 43 -3.25 6.68 -6.89
C GLY A 43 -2.22 7.52 -7.62
N THR A 44 -1.55 6.96 -8.62
CA THR A 44 -0.59 7.73 -9.42
C THR A 44 -1.24 8.74 -10.37
N ALA A 45 -2.50 8.49 -10.80
CA ALA A 45 -3.13 9.27 -11.86
C ALA A 45 -4.18 10.30 -11.42
N GLY A 46 -4.74 10.18 -10.20
CA GLY A 46 -5.73 11.13 -9.69
C GLY A 46 -7.09 11.14 -10.43
N TYR A 47 -7.43 10.08 -11.19
CA TYR A 47 -8.67 10.02 -11.97
C TYR A 47 -9.95 9.98 -11.14
N HIS A 48 -9.85 9.51 -9.89
CA HIS A 48 -10.98 9.19 -9.02
C HIS A 48 -10.92 9.96 -7.71
N VAL A 49 -10.25 11.11 -7.65
CA VAL A 49 -10.13 11.86 -6.39
C VAL A 49 -11.51 12.10 -5.78
N ASP A 50 -11.63 11.84 -4.49
CA ASP A 50 -12.86 11.86 -3.66
C ASP A 50 -13.88 10.73 -3.90
N ASP A 51 -13.68 9.87 -4.91
CA ASP A 51 -14.52 8.69 -5.10
C ASP A 51 -14.30 7.67 -3.98
N ILE A 52 -15.34 6.89 -3.68
CA ILE A 52 -15.23 5.72 -2.80
C ILE A 52 -14.55 4.54 -3.53
N PRO A 53 -14.02 3.53 -2.80
CA PRO A 53 -13.53 2.32 -3.43
C PRO A 53 -14.58 1.64 -4.31
N ASP A 54 -14.13 0.94 -5.34
CA ASP A 54 -14.98 0.15 -6.23
C ASP A 54 -15.85 -0.81 -5.41
N GLU A 55 -17.12 -0.91 -5.75
CA GLU A 55 -18.09 -1.73 -5.01
C GLU A 55 -17.68 -3.22 -4.92
N ARG A 56 -16.89 -3.71 -5.89
CA ARG A 56 -16.37 -5.08 -5.89
C ARG A 56 -15.20 -5.20 -4.90
N THR A 57 -14.40 -4.15 -4.73
CA THR A 57 -13.38 -4.08 -3.68
C THR A 57 -14.03 -4.06 -2.30
N THR A 58 -15.06 -3.24 -2.08
CA THR A 58 -15.76 -3.19 -0.79
C THR A 58 -16.46 -4.51 -0.48
N ALA A 59 -17.21 -5.08 -1.43
CA ALA A 59 -17.88 -6.37 -1.27
C ALA A 59 -16.90 -7.52 -0.96
N THR A 60 -15.71 -7.51 -1.58
CA THR A 60 -14.68 -8.52 -1.30
C THR A 60 -14.13 -8.35 0.11
N CYS A 61 -13.81 -7.12 0.55
CA CYS A 61 -13.34 -6.87 1.91
C CYS A 61 -14.41 -7.25 2.96
N GLU A 62 -15.68 -6.89 2.73
CA GLU A 62 -16.81 -7.25 3.59
C GLU A 62 -16.97 -8.77 3.73
N LYS A 63 -16.86 -9.52 2.63
CA LYS A 63 -16.91 -10.99 2.63
C LYS A 63 -15.84 -11.60 3.53
N HIS A 64 -14.64 -11.01 3.55
CA HIS A 64 -13.52 -11.41 4.42
C HIS A 64 -13.53 -10.72 5.78
N LYS A 65 -14.59 -9.95 6.11
CA LYS A 65 -14.75 -9.21 7.37
C LYS A 65 -13.62 -8.19 7.64
N VAL A 66 -13.04 -7.66 6.57
CA VAL A 66 -12.04 -6.60 6.60
C VAL A 66 -12.77 -5.26 6.45
N PRO A 67 -12.76 -4.38 7.47
CA PRO A 67 -13.34 -3.04 7.34
C PRO A 67 -12.57 -2.24 6.31
N ILE A 68 -13.30 -1.52 5.45
CA ILE A 68 -12.72 -0.63 4.45
C ILE A 68 -13.55 0.66 4.40
N GLU A 69 -12.86 1.78 4.57
CA GLU A 69 -13.43 3.12 4.42
C GLU A 69 -12.29 4.00 3.89
N HIS A 70 -12.44 4.50 2.66
CA HIS A 70 -11.42 5.31 2.02
C HIS A 70 -12.06 6.32 1.07
N LYS A 71 -11.32 7.38 0.77
CA LYS A 71 -11.61 8.26 -0.37
C LYS A 71 -10.38 8.34 -1.24
N ALA A 72 -10.57 8.05 -2.51
CA ALA A 72 -9.48 8.04 -3.46
C ALA A 72 -8.75 9.38 -3.48
N GLN A 73 -7.42 9.34 -3.47
CA GLN A 73 -6.54 10.49 -3.47
C GLN A 73 -5.35 10.26 -4.40
N GLN A 74 -4.74 11.35 -4.85
CA GLN A 74 -3.54 11.28 -5.69
C GLN A 74 -2.29 11.27 -4.80
N VAL A 75 -1.26 10.54 -5.24
CA VAL A 75 0.08 10.66 -4.67
C VAL A 75 0.57 12.11 -4.80
N VAL A 76 0.99 12.70 -3.68
CA VAL A 76 1.60 14.04 -3.63
C VAL A 76 3.06 13.96 -3.15
N GLU A 77 3.81 15.05 -3.30
CA GLU A 77 5.24 15.10 -2.96
C GLU A 77 5.51 14.85 -1.47
N SER A 78 4.64 15.35 -0.57
CA SER A 78 4.79 15.19 0.88
C SER A 78 4.74 13.72 1.32
N HIS A 79 4.05 12.85 0.57
CA HIS A 79 4.00 11.43 0.88
C HIS A 79 5.40 10.78 0.91
N PHE A 80 6.36 11.31 0.14
CA PHE A 80 7.72 10.77 0.09
C PHE A 80 8.59 11.15 1.30
N THR A 81 8.12 12.07 2.15
CA THR A 81 8.76 12.46 3.41
C THR A 81 7.93 12.05 4.63
N GLU A 82 6.60 11.92 4.48
CA GLU A 82 5.66 11.52 5.54
C GLU A 82 5.62 10.01 5.81
N PHE A 83 5.85 9.18 4.79
CA PHE A 83 5.77 7.72 4.90
C PHE A 83 7.16 7.05 4.91
N ASP A 84 7.32 6.02 5.73
CA ASP A 84 8.52 5.18 5.73
C ASP A 84 8.60 4.30 4.49
N TYR A 85 7.44 3.80 4.02
CA TYR A 85 7.30 2.91 2.89
C TYR A 85 6.20 3.37 1.94
N ILE A 86 6.50 3.38 0.64
CA ILE A 86 5.51 3.53 -0.42
C ILE A 86 5.53 2.26 -1.27
N LEU A 87 4.44 1.50 -1.23
CA LEU A 87 4.34 0.16 -1.78
C LEU A 87 3.49 0.15 -3.04
N ALA A 88 4.13 -0.06 -4.19
CA ALA A 88 3.51 -0.13 -5.49
C ALA A 88 2.80 -1.48 -5.71
N SER A 89 1.59 -1.43 -6.27
CA SER A 89 0.82 -2.63 -6.64
C SER A 89 1.44 -3.37 -7.84
N ASP A 90 2.02 -2.65 -8.79
CA ASP A 90 2.68 -3.21 -9.97
C ASP A 90 3.93 -2.41 -10.41
N ASN A 91 4.60 -2.89 -11.47
CA ASN A 91 5.81 -2.26 -11.99
C ASN A 91 5.58 -0.90 -12.65
N ALA A 92 4.39 -0.64 -13.20
CA ALA A 92 4.05 0.65 -13.78
C ALA A 92 3.89 1.70 -12.66
N ASN A 93 3.20 1.34 -11.58
CA ASN A 93 3.09 2.17 -10.38
C ASN A 93 4.46 2.40 -9.75
N LEU A 94 5.31 1.37 -9.66
CA LEU A 94 6.67 1.50 -9.14
C LEU A 94 7.50 2.47 -9.98
N THR A 95 7.42 2.36 -11.31
CA THR A 95 8.13 3.26 -12.23
C THR A 95 7.66 4.70 -12.05
N ALA A 96 6.35 4.94 -11.98
CA ALA A 96 5.79 6.27 -11.78
C ALA A 96 6.23 6.89 -10.43
N LEU A 97 6.21 6.10 -9.35
CA LEU A 97 6.66 6.55 -8.03
C LEU A 97 8.14 6.90 -8.01
N ASN A 98 9.00 6.08 -8.63
CA ASN A 98 10.44 6.38 -8.73
C ASN A 98 10.70 7.64 -9.56
N GLN A 99 9.96 7.85 -10.66
CA GLN A 99 10.07 9.08 -11.44
C GLN A 99 9.70 10.33 -10.63
N ILE A 100 8.71 10.24 -9.73
CA ILE A 100 8.38 11.34 -8.80
C ILE A 100 9.53 11.51 -7.81
N LYS A 101 9.96 10.44 -7.14
CA LYS A 101 11.06 10.47 -6.15
C LYS A 101 12.37 11.04 -6.71
N ASP A 102 12.73 10.69 -7.94
CA ASP A 102 13.95 11.17 -8.58
C ASP A 102 13.90 12.69 -8.80
N LYS A 103 12.73 13.24 -9.16
CA LYS A 103 12.54 14.70 -9.28
C LYS A 103 12.69 15.41 -7.94
N LEU A 104 12.25 14.77 -6.85
CA LEU A 104 12.36 15.31 -5.49
C LEU A 104 13.79 15.23 -4.91
N SER A 105 14.66 14.40 -5.47
CA SER A 105 15.97 14.10 -4.88
C SER A 105 16.94 15.31 -4.82
N ASN A 106 16.66 16.36 -5.61
CA ASN A 106 17.42 17.61 -5.61
C ASN A 106 16.80 18.71 -4.71
N GLN A 107 15.66 18.45 -4.08
CA GLN A 107 15.02 19.39 -3.17
C GLN A 107 15.68 19.38 -1.77
N PRO A 108 15.56 20.46 -0.98
CA PRO A 108 16.06 20.51 0.39
C PRO A 108 15.45 19.40 1.27
N ASP A 109 14.15 19.16 1.12
CA ASP A 109 13.41 18.11 1.82
C ASP A 109 13.48 16.81 1.03
N LYS A 110 14.60 16.11 1.18
CA LYS A 110 14.87 14.89 0.42
C LYS A 110 13.87 13.78 0.76
N PRO A 111 13.39 13.02 -0.25
CA PRO A 111 12.48 11.91 -0.02
C PRO A 111 13.18 10.80 0.78
N THR A 112 12.63 10.47 1.95
CA THR A 112 13.14 9.42 2.85
C THR A 112 12.45 8.07 2.65
N ALA A 113 11.25 8.06 2.06
CA ALA A 113 10.45 6.87 1.86
C ALA A 113 11.17 5.78 1.04
N GLN A 114 11.05 4.52 1.49
CA GLN A 114 11.43 3.36 0.70
C GLN A 114 10.33 3.02 -0.31
N VAL A 115 10.61 3.22 -1.60
CA VAL A 115 9.69 2.91 -2.70
C VAL A 115 9.98 1.51 -3.22
N LYS A 116 9.01 0.59 -3.12
CA LYS A 116 9.17 -0.84 -3.45
C LYS A 116 7.87 -1.42 -4.03
N LEU A 117 7.91 -2.61 -4.65
CA LEU A 117 6.69 -3.40 -4.87
C LEU A 117 6.15 -3.89 -3.52
N PHE A 118 4.83 -3.98 -3.37
CA PHE A 118 4.23 -4.57 -2.17
C PHE A 118 4.72 -6.02 -1.93
N SER A 119 4.92 -6.78 -3.01
CA SER A 119 5.43 -8.15 -3.00
C SER A 119 6.95 -8.28 -2.79
N SER A 120 7.68 -7.18 -2.50
CA SER A 120 9.16 -7.20 -2.45
C SER A 120 9.75 -8.10 -1.37
N TRP A 121 8.97 -8.47 -0.35
CA TRP A 121 9.37 -9.39 0.73
C TRP A 121 8.85 -10.82 0.53
N ASP A 122 8.24 -11.09 -0.63
CA ASP A 122 7.72 -12.40 -1.01
C ASP A 122 8.21 -12.73 -2.44
N ASP A 123 7.33 -12.89 -3.43
CA ASP A 123 7.69 -13.38 -4.77
C ASP A 123 8.00 -12.28 -5.80
N GLY A 124 7.92 -11.01 -5.40
CA GLY A 124 8.19 -9.86 -6.26
C GLY A 124 7.23 -9.70 -7.45
N LYS A 125 6.09 -10.40 -7.47
CA LYS A 125 5.12 -10.32 -8.58
C LYS A 125 4.14 -9.15 -8.41
N PRO A 126 3.64 -8.57 -9.52
CA PRO A 126 2.62 -7.54 -9.46
C PRO A 126 1.29 -8.09 -8.92
N ILE A 127 0.54 -7.23 -8.24
CA ILE A 127 -0.89 -7.42 -7.97
C ILE A 127 -1.62 -7.11 -9.28
N GLN A 128 -2.32 -8.11 -9.80
CA GLN A 128 -3.05 -7.98 -11.08
C GLN A 128 -4.17 -6.95 -10.93
N ASP A 129 -4.36 -6.10 -11.94
CA ASP A 129 -5.45 -5.13 -11.93
C ASP A 129 -6.79 -5.84 -12.19
N PRO A 130 -7.72 -5.86 -11.21
CA PRO A 130 -8.97 -6.58 -11.36
C PRO A 130 -10.05 -5.77 -12.11
N TYR A 131 -9.80 -4.49 -12.44
CA TYR A 131 -10.85 -3.54 -12.85
C TYR A 131 -11.67 -3.99 -14.06
N TYR A 132 -11.01 -4.53 -15.08
CA TYR A 132 -11.64 -5.05 -16.31
C TYR A 132 -12.07 -6.53 -16.21
N GLY A 133 -11.88 -7.16 -15.04
CA GLY A 133 -12.25 -8.54 -14.75
C GLY A 133 -13.57 -8.66 -13.97
N GLY A 134 -13.91 -9.92 -13.64
CA GLY A 134 -15.00 -10.24 -12.73
C GLY A 134 -14.57 -10.35 -11.27
N MET A 135 -15.48 -10.79 -10.40
CA MET A 135 -15.24 -10.94 -8.96
C MET A 135 -14.03 -11.82 -8.61
N ASP A 136 -13.73 -12.84 -9.41
CA ASP A 136 -12.55 -13.71 -9.19
C ASP A 136 -11.23 -12.93 -9.22
N GLY A 137 -11.16 -11.84 -9.99
CA GLY A 137 -10.01 -10.94 -10.02
C GLY A 137 -9.84 -10.20 -8.69
N PHE A 138 -10.94 -9.77 -8.07
CA PHE A 138 -10.91 -9.08 -6.78
C PHE A 138 -10.55 -10.04 -5.64
N GLU A 139 -11.04 -11.28 -5.67
CA GLU A 139 -10.63 -12.33 -4.72
C GLU A 139 -9.13 -12.65 -4.84
N THR A 140 -8.63 -12.74 -6.06
CA THR A 140 -7.19 -12.93 -6.31
C THR A 140 -6.39 -11.76 -5.77
N CYS A 141 -6.84 -10.53 -6.02
CA CYS A 141 -6.22 -9.31 -5.49
C CYS A 141 -6.20 -9.31 -3.96
N PHE A 142 -7.30 -9.72 -3.30
CA PHE A 142 -7.39 -9.81 -1.85
C PHE A 142 -6.36 -10.81 -1.29
N ALA A 143 -6.32 -12.01 -1.85
CA ALA A 143 -5.36 -13.04 -1.43
C ALA A 143 -3.91 -12.60 -1.62
N GLN A 144 -3.60 -11.85 -2.69
CA GLN A 144 -2.28 -11.24 -2.87
C GLN A 144 -1.99 -10.18 -1.80
N CYS A 145 -2.94 -9.28 -1.52
CA CYS A 145 -2.78 -8.26 -0.48
C CYS A 145 -2.53 -8.89 0.90
N GLU A 146 -3.27 -9.93 1.25
CA GLU A 146 -3.12 -10.63 2.53
C GLU A 146 -1.75 -11.30 2.65
N ARG A 147 -1.36 -12.08 1.63
CA ARG A 147 -0.05 -12.75 1.58
C ARG A 147 1.10 -11.76 1.68
N TYR A 148 1.05 -10.68 0.92
CA TYR A 148 2.13 -9.68 0.91
C TYR A 148 2.13 -8.83 2.20
N SER A 149 0.98 -8.60 2.82
CA SER A 149 0.89 -7.95 4.13
C SER A 149 1.60 -8.76 5.21
N HIS A 150 1.38 -10.07 5.26
CA HIS A 150 2.09 -10.96 6.18
C HIS A 150 3.61 -10.90 5.97
N ALA A 151 4.08 -11.05 4.72
CA ALA A 151 5.51 -11.02 4.41
C ALA A 151 6.17 -9.68 4.74
N PHE A 152 5.51 -8.57 4.44
CA PHE A 152 5.97 -7.23 4.79
C PHE A 152 6.09 -7.05 6.31
N LEU A 153 5.05 -7.43 7.06
CA LEU A 153 5.04 -7.29 8.52
C LEU A 153 6.13 -8.14 9.20
N ASP A 154 6.34 -9.37 8.73
CA ASP A 154 7.40 -10.25 9.23
C ASP A 154 8.78 -9.60 9.05
N ALA A 155 9.02 -8.97 7.89
CA ALA A 155 10.27 -8.30 7.60
C ALA A 155 10.50 -7.06 8.48
N ILE A 156 9.52 -6.16 8.58
CA ILE A 156 9.73 -4.89 9.30
C ILE A 156 9.79 -5.07 10.83
N ILE A 157 9.16 -6.11 11.37
CA ILE A 157 9.33 -6.48 12.79
C ILE A 157 10.70 -7.12 13.00
N GLY A 158 11.11 -8.03 12.12
CA GLY A 158 12.42 -8.69 12.18
C GLY A 158 13.58 -7.70 12.13
N ASP A 159 13.48 -6.67 11.29
CA ASP A 159 14.51 -5.64 11.17
C ASP A 159 14.54 -4.69 12.38
N ARG A 160 13.38 -4.32 12.95
CA ARG A 160 13.32 -3.47 14.16
C ARG A 160 13.89 -4.15 15.40
N ASN A 161 13.74 -5.47 15.52
CA ASN A 161 14.37 -6.24 16.59
C ASN A 161 15.90 -6.28 16.47
N LYS A 162 16.45 -6.16 15.26
CA LYS A 162 17.90 -6.09 15.03
C LYS A 162 18.47 -4.69 15.27
N SER A 163 17.72 -3.63 14.96
CA SER A 163 18.16 -2.23 15.17
C SER A 163 18.06 -1.76 16.63
N SER A 164 17.48 -2.56 17.52
CA SER A 164 17.33 -2.26 18.96
C SER A 164 18.39 -2.96 19.84
N LEU A 165 19.35 -3.64 19.23
CA LEU A 165 20.52 -4.30 19.85
C LEU A 165 21.80 -3.56 19.48
#